data_AF-B4R0P6-F1
#
_entry.id   AF-B4R0P6-F1
#
_cell.length_a   1.000
_cell.length_b   1.000
_cell.length_c   1.000
_cell.angle_alpha   90.00
_cell.angle_beta   90.00
_cell.angle_gamma   90.00
#
_symmetry.space_group_name_H-M   'P 1'
#
loop_
_entity.id
_entity.type
_entity.pdbx_description
1 polymer ?
#
loop_
_entity_poly.entity_id
_entity_poly.type
_entity_poly.pdbx_seq_one_letter_code
_entity_poly.pdbx_strand_id
1 'polypeptide(L)'
;MALRSIQTKLPKLIEEAIDATVALWHEEPHGSLTYQDIFYVKLSRFQNVFEALADIADDRIAAQNQTTISNAHFINEINSIVLDVLGQVFKYRKQHASSFRLNHDKIPSYENLPWTAMAGSEGVRDTLTRLIDISVRYGGHCVSETELKQQLYQQIYELIDLVLGGRKTYLKSVRDSEKFNVLQQQFEAQRKELISVLIKDRQYEYAAKIAEKYLDFQSLVLICDETQDKERLEDYTQKYEEYDFSQFAINWHLRQNRHGEVFERFKGNQTALAHFMRDHPSLGWIQLIFNGDFERAAKVLYELAQCETEFVARKKSMLSLAKLAAFAAAESDLTAQVEKINADLTLVEYQSQLGHDVLDSFGFDPVEQKVLKAEEIISLNIAEENETASETEFRKALELLSYVEQPYDMRHKIWCAAIKRDNWTDYDPNNAVHYMQKLLFYKIIEISQLMGNDSENVLPPMEDFLESVELGDLPQQKPFQYLLKLTYEYVADMFKQPDDMEL
;
A
#
# COMPACT_ATOMS: atom_id res chain seq x y z
N MET A 1 53.68 10.23 1.04
CA MET A 1 54.25 9.25 0.07
C MET A 1 53.26 8.92 -1.04
N ALA A 2 52.04 8.46 -0.75
CA ALA A 2 51.03 8.16 -1.78
C ALA A 2 50.70 9.38 -2.68
N LEU A 3 50.34 10.53 -2.11
CA LEU A 3 50.05 11.75 -2.88
C LEU A 3 51.25 12.18 -3.75
N ARG A 4 52.48 12.11 -3.24
CA ARG A 4 53.72 12.39 -4.02
C ARG A 4 53.90 11.45 -5.21
N SER A 5 53.54 10.17 -5.07
CA SER A 5 53.61 9.19 -6.16
C SER A 5 52.54 9.42 -7.24
N ILE A 6 51.43 10.07 -6.88
CA ILE A 6 50.37 10.43 -7.83
C ILE A 6 50.66 11.80 -8.45
N GLN A 7 51.29 12.70 -7.70
CA GLN A 7 51.80 14.00 -8.18
C GLN A 7 52.78 13.82 -9.34
N THR A 8 53.59 12.75 -9.36
CA THR A 8 54.45 12.44 -10.52
C THR A 8 53.67 12.00 -11.77
N LYS A 9 52.42 11.56 -11.64
CA LYS A 9 51.55 11.12 -12.75
C LYS A 9 50.62 12.23 -13.24
N LEU A 10 50.06 13.01 -12.31
CA LEU A 10 49.13 14.13 -12.59
C LEU A 10 49.60 15.40 -11.87
N PRO A 11 50.72 16.02 -12.30
CA PRO A 11 51.34 17.12 -11.57
C PRO A 11 50.45 18.37 -11.54
N LYS A 12 49.85 18.74 -12.67
CA LYS A 12 49.07 19.98 -12.81
C LYS A 12 47.85 20.04 -11.90
N LEU A 13 47.07 18.96 -11.84
CA LEU A 13 45.85 18.89 -11.03
C LEU A 13 46.18 18.91 -9.52
N ILE A 14 47.23 18.19 -9.12
CA ILE A 14 47.64 18.13 -7.72
C ILE A 14 48.29 19.44 -7.27
N GLU A 15 49.04 20.11 -8.15
CA GLU A 15 49.58 21.44 -7.88
C GLU A 15 48.47 22.48 -7.72
N GLU A 16 47.50 22.50 -8.63
CA GLU A 16 46.31 23.38 -8.54
C GLU A 16 45.53 23.14 -7.24
N ALA A 17 45.32 21.88 -6.86
CA ALA A 17 44.67 21.53 -5.60
C ALA A 17 45.49 21.91 -4.36
N ILE A 18 46.81 21.75 -4.40
CA ILE A 18 47.70 22.16 -3.30
C ILE A 18 47.69 23.68 -3.14
N ASP A 19 47.77 24.43 -4.24
CA ASP A 19 47.75 25.89 -4.22
C ASP A 19 46.42 26.41 -3.67
N ALA A 20 45.29 25.85 -4.12
CA ALA A 20 43.97 26.15 -3.58
C ALA A 20 43.85 25.80 -2.09
N THR A 21 44.42 24.67 -1.67
CA THR A 21 44.41 24.25 -0.26
C THR A 21 45.23 25.19 0.63
N VAL A 22 46.40 25.63 0.18
CA VAL A 22 47.24 26.56 0.94
C VAL A 22 46.62 27.96 0.96
N ALA A 23 45.96 28.38 -0.12
CA ALA A 23 45.16 29.60 -0.16
C ALA A 23 44.00 29.58 0.86
N LEU A 24 43.31 28.43 1.01
CA LEU A 24 42.29 28.24 2.06
C LEU A 24 42.85 28.40 3.49
N TRP A 25 44.15 28.12 3.68
CA TRP A 25 44.82 28.34 4.96
C TRP A 25 45.28 29.79 5.18
N HIS A 26 45.05 30.68 4.21
CA HIS A 26 45.46 32.09 4.21
C HIS A 26 46.97 32.26 4.41
N GLU A 27 47.78 31.34 3.85
CA GLU A 27 49.24 31.40 3.91
C GLU A 27 49.85 31.58 2.54
N GLU A 28 50.89 32.42 2.48
CA GLU A 28 51.68 32.62 1.26
C GLU A 28 53.12 32.15 1.50
N PRO A 29 53.78 31.61 0.47
CA PRO A 29 55.18 31.23 0.55
C PRO A 29 56.07 32.44 0.83
N HIS A 30 56.84 32.37 1.91
CA HIS A 30 57.88 33.36 2.22
C HIS A 30 59.26 32.83 1.82
N GLY A 31 60.01 33.61 1.04
CA GLY A 31 61.38 33.29 0.64
C GLY A 31 61.47 32.27 -0.50
N SER A 32 62.24 31.19 -0.31
CA SER A 32 62.44 30.12 -1.30
C SER A 32 61.51 28.91 -1.12
N LEU A 33 60.52 29.01 -0.22
CA LEU A 33 59.55 27.94 0.02
C LEU A 33 58.50 27.90 -1.09
N THR A 34 58.10 26.70 -1.48
CA THR A 34 56.97 26.51 -2.41
C THR A 34 55.68 26.22 -1.64
N TYR A 35 54.53 26.41 -2.30
CA TYR A 35 53.23 25.98 -1.76
C TYR A 35 53.22 24.49 -1.38
N GLN A 36 53.97 23.65 -2.11
CA GLN A 36 54.14 22.23 -1.79
C GLN A 36 54.87 22.01 -0.45
N ASP A 37 55.87 22.82 -0.14
CA ASP A 37 56.62 22.69 1.12
C ASP A 37 55.73 23.03 2.31
N ILE A 38 54.94 24.09 2.21
CA ILE A 38 53.96 24.49 3.25
C ILE A 38 52.93 23.38 3.44
N PHE A 39 52.42 22.82 2.34
CA PHE A 39 51.44 21.74 2.34
C PHE A 39 51.96 20.47 3.05
N TYR A 40 53.15 19.99 2.70
CA TYR A 40 53.70 18.76 3.27
C TYR A 40 54.20 18.91 4.71
N VAL A 41 54.39 20.13 5.21
CA VAL A 41 54.68 20.38 6.63
C VAL A 41 53.41 20.24 7.47
N LYS A 42 52.24 20.62 6.95
CA LYS A 42 50.95 20.61 7.67
C LYS A 42 50.06 19.42 7.31
N LEU A 43 50.59 18.21 7.41
CA LEU A 43 49.86 16.97 7.16
C LEU A 43 48.65 16.73 8.10
N SER A 44 48.53 17.49 9.19
CA SER A 44 47.37 17.43 10.09
C SER A 44 46.08 17.97 9.48
N ARG A 45 46.17 18.78 8.41
CA ARG A 45 45.02 19.35 7.68
C ARG A 45 44.88 18.78 6.26
N PHE A 46 45.38 17.57 6.07
CA PHE A 46 45.43 16.92 4.76
C PHE A 46 44.05 16.73 4.12
N GLN A 47 42.99 16.65 4.94
CA GLN A 47 41.60 16.55 4.47
C GLN A 47 41.18 17.68 3.53
N ASN A 48 41.72 18.89 3.69
CA ASN A 48 41.34 20.06 2.91
C ASN A 48 41.70 19.93 1.41
N VAL A 49 42.65 19.06 1.05
CA VAL A 49 42.96 18.80 -0.37
C VAL A 49 41.79 18.16 -1.08
N PHE A 50 41.05 17.28 -0.42
CA PHE A 50 39.90 16.66 -1.04
C PHE A 50 38.77 17.67 -1.25
N GLU A 51 38.60 18.61 -0.32
CA GLU A 51 37.66 19.71 -0.46
C GLU A 51 38.04 20.58 -1.67
N ALA A 52 39.30 21.01 -1.75
CA ALA A 52 39.83 21.77 -2.88
C ALA A 52 39.68 21.03 -4.22
N LEU A 53 39.95 19.71 -4.26
CA LEU A 53 39.74 18.92 -5.48
C LEU A 53 38.27 18.91 -5.92
N ALA A 54 37.34 18.81 -4.98
CA ALA A 54 35.92 18.85 -5.28
C ALA A 54 35.45 20.26 -5.68
N ASP A 55 36.02 21.33 -5.13
CA ASP A 55 35.76 22.71 -5.57
C ASP A 55 36.25 22.94 -7.00
N ILE A 56 37.45 22.45 -7.33
CA ILE A 56 37.99 22.52 -8.71
C ILE A 56 37.08 21.76 -9.69
N ALA A 57 36.48 20.64 -9.26
CA ALA A 57 35.50 19.94 -10.08
C ALA A 57 34.26 20.80 -10.34
N ASP A 58 33.68 21.38 -9.28
CA ASP A 58 32.51 22.25 -9.37
C ASP A 58 32.76 23.49 -10.24
N ASP A 59 33.90 24.17 -10.05
CA ASP A 59 34.27 25.36 -10.82
C ASP A 59 34.42 25.07 -12.31
N ARG A 60 35.03 23.94 -12.66
CA ARG A 60 35.17 23.53 -14.08
C ARG A 60 33.85 23.15 -14.71
N ILE A 61 32.94 22.55 -13.93
CA ILE A 61 31.58 22.23 -14.37
C ILE A 61 30.78 23.52 -14.57
N ALA A 62 30.86 24.46 -13.62
CA ALA A 62 30.16 25.75 -13.66
C ALA A 62 30.64 26.64 -14.81
N ALA A 63 31.94 26.57 -15.14
CA ALA A 63 32.52 27.32 -16.24
C ALA A 63 31.97 26.92 -17.63
N GLN A 64 31.32 25.76 -17.79
CA GLN A 64 30.71 25.23 -19.04
C GLN A 64 31.60 25.31 -20.31
N ASN A 65 32.90 25.54 -20.16
CA ASN A 65 33.82 25.79 -21.26
C ASN A 65 34.29 24.50 -21.97
N GLN A 66 34.03 23.34 -21.38
CA GLN A 66 34.52 22.05 -21.86
C GLN A 66 33.37 21.10 -22.20
N THR A 67 33.67 20.11 -23.05
CA THR A 67 32.71 19.05 -23.39
C THR A 67 32.42 18.20 -22.15
N THR A 68 31.19 17.69 -22.09
CA THR A 68 30.73 16.80 -21.03
C THR A 68 31.65 15.59 -20.80
N ILE A 69 32.23 15.06 -21.88
CA ILE A 69 33.17 13.94 -21.84
C ILE A 69 34.49 14.34 -21.16
N SER A 70 35.02 15.54 -21.46
CA SER A 70 36.21 16.08 -20.79
C SER A 70 35.98 16.25 -19.28
N ASN A 71 34.81 16.76 -18.90
CA ASN A 71 34.43 16.88 -17.49
C ASN A 71 34.34 15.51 -16.80
N ALA A 72 33.83 14.49 -17.48
CA ALA A 72 33.75 13.14 -16.93
C ALA A 72 35.13 12.47 -16.75
N HIS A 73 36.06 12.64 -17.70
CA HIS A 73 37.45 12.20 -17.50
C HIS A 73 38.11 12.93 -16.34
N PHE A 74 37.84 14.22 -16.19
CA PHE A 74 38.38 15.00 -15.09
C PHE A 74 37.86 14.54 -13.72
N ILE A 75 36.55 14.26 -13.61
CA ILE A 75 35.95 13.66 -12.41
C ILE A 75 36.56 12.28 -12.13
N ASN A 76 36.76 11.45 -13.17
CA ASN A 76 37.40 10.14 -13.05
C ASN A 76 38.82 10.23 -12.48
N GLU A 77 39.61 11.23 -12.90
CA GLU A 77 40.95 11.49 -12.37
C GLU A 77 40.89 11.91 -10.89
N ILE A 78 40.00 12.85 -10.53
CA ILE A 78 39.82 13.30 -9.15
C ILE A 78 39.44 12.13 -8.23
N ASN A 79 38.44 11.35 -8.63
CA ASN A 79 37.99 10.18 -7.87
C ASN A 79 39.12 9.16 -7.71
N SER A 80 39.90 8.90 -8.77
CA SER A 80 41.07 8.01 -8.69
C SER A 80 42.09 8.49 -7.66
N ILE A 81 42.40 9.79 -7.63
CA ILE A 81 43.32 10.38 -6.65
C ILE A 81 42.78 10.17 -5.23
N VAL A 82 41.51 10.49 -5.00
CA VAL A 82 40.85 10.36 -3.69
C VAL A 82 40.86 8.92 -3.21
N LEU A 83 40.44 7.98 -4.06
CA LEU A 83 40.36 6.55 -3.76
C LEU A 83 41.74 5.94 -3.52
N ASP A 84 42.74 6.26 -4.34
CA ASP A 84 44.10 5.74 -4.17
C ASP A 84 44.73 6.23 -2.86
N VAL A 85 44.61 7.53 -2.57
CA VAL A 85 45.18 8.11 -1.35
C VAL A 85 44.51 7.52 -0.11
N LEU A 86 43.17 7.50 -0.07
CA LEU A 86 42.43 6.91 1.04
C LEU A 86 42.72 5.41 1.17
N GLY A 87 42.75 4.68 0.06
CA GLY A 87 43.09 3.26 0.01
C GLY A 87 44.45 2.94 0.62
N GLN A 88 45.48 3.75 0.32
CA GLN A 88 46.80 3.61 0.93
C GLN A 88 46.80 3.95 2.42
N VAL A 89 46.06 4.98 2.84
CA VAL A 89 45.89 5.31 4.27
C VAL A 89 45.25 4.16 5.02
N PHE A 90 44.19 3.54 4.48
CA PHE A 90 43.55 2.39 5.09
C PHE A 90 44.43 1.14 5.12
N LYS A 91 45.17 0.85 4.04
CA LYS A 91 46.15 -0.26 4.02
C LYS A 91 47.21 -0.09 5.11
N TYR A 92 47.77 1.12 5.22
CA TYR A 92 48.77 1.43 6.24
C TYR A 92 48.21 1.29 7.66
N ARG A 93 47.01 1.82 7.93
CA ARG A 93 46.33 1.69 9.22
C ARG A 93 46.04 0.23 9.59
N LYS A 94 45.64 -0.60 8.63
CA LYS A 94 45.41 -2.03 8.86
C LYS A 94 46.70 -2.77 9.21
N GLN A 95 47.80 -2.48 8.50
CA GLN A 95 49.10 -3.10 8.75
C GLN A 95 49.70 -2.70 10.10
N HIS A 96 49.49 -1.46 10.52
CA HIS A 96 50.03 -0.91 11.76
C HIS A 96 48.97 -0.81 12.87
N ALA A 97 47.92 -1.63 12.80
CA ALA A 97 46.78 -1.53 13.71
C ALA A 97 47.17 -1.67 15.19
N SER A 98 48.21 -2.46 15.50
CA SER A 98 48.75 -2.62 16.86
C SER A 98 49.28 -1.31 17.47
N SER A 99 49.84 -0.42 16.64
CA SER A 99 50.41 0.86 17.08
C SER A 99 49.34 1.93 17.36
N PHE A 100 48.12 1.71 16.87
CA PHE A 100 47.00 2.64 17.02
C PHE A 100 45.93 2.15 18.02
N ARG A 101 46.19 1.06 18.75
CA ARG A 101 45.27 0.58 19.79
C ARG A 101 45.37 1.47 21.03
N LEU A 102 44.21 1.92 21.52
CA LEU A 102 44.08 2.56 22.83
C LEU A 102 44.36 1.54 23.94
N ASN A 103 44.94 1.98 25.06
CA ASN A 103 45.09 1.14 26.26
C ASN A 103 43.70 0.64 26.71
N HIS A 104 43.61 -0.65 27.03
CA HIS A 104 42.34 -1.35 27.30
C HIS A 104 41.44 -0.66 28.34
N ASP A 105 42.02 0.05 29.30
CA ASP A 105 41.29 0.73 30.38
C ASP A 105 40.53 1.99 29.93
N LYS A 106 40.86 2.56 28.76
CA LYS A 106 40.24 3.80 28.24
C LYS A 106 39.28 3.60 27.07
N ILE A 107 39.19 2.38 26.55
CA ILE A 107 38.34 2.05 25.39
C ILE A 107 36.86 2.38 25.60
N PRO A 108 36.24 2.18 26.78
CA PRO A 108 34.83 2.50 26.99
C PRO A 108 34.51 4.00 27.00
N SER A 109 35.52 4.85 27.22
CA SER A 109 35.33 6.30 27.40
C SER A 109 35.47 7.12 26.12
N TYR A 110 35.90 6.51 25.01
CA TYR A 110 36.15 7.22 23.76
C TYR A 110 35.39 6.62 22.58
N GLU A 111 34.70 7.49 21.85
CA GLU A 111 34.04 7.15 20.59
C GLU A 111 35.08 7.07 19.45
N ASN A 112 34.94 6.07 18.57
CA ASN A 112 35.83 5.92 17.41
C ASN A 112 35.20 6.57 16.18
N LEU A 113 35.35 7.89 16.06
CA LEU A 113 34.91 8.65 14.90
C LEU A 113 36.08 8.86 13.92
N PRO A 114 36.18 8.09 12.82
CA PRO A 114 37.20 8.34 11.81
C PRO A 114 36.92 9.67 11.11
N TRP A 115 37.97 10.43 10.80
CA TRP A 115 37.88 11.68 10.02
C TRP A 115 37.18 11.51 8.65
N THR A 116 37.19 10.29 8.08
CA THR A 116 36.44 9.97 6.85
C THR A 116 34.91 9.91 7.04
N ALA A 117 34.43 9.80 8.28
CA ALA A 117 33.00 9.81 8.63
C ALA A 117 32.56 11.10 9.36
N MET A 118 33.51 11.96 9.72
CA MET A 118 33.27 13.26 10.36
C MET A 118 32.72 14.27 9.35
N ALA A 119 31.87 15.18 9.82
CA ALA A 119 31.28 16.28 9.06
C ALA A 119 32.08 17.58 9.24
N GLY A 120 31.95 18.51 8.31
CA GLY A 120 32.56 19.84 8.39
C GLY A 120 34.05 19.87 8.02
N SER A 121 34.72 20.99 8.30
CA SER A 121 36.09 21.30 7.83
C SER A 121 37.20 20.35 8.29
N GLU A 122 36.94 19.57 9.34
CA GLU A 122 37.87 18.56 9.87
C GLU A 122 37.59 17.14 9.35
N GLY A 123 36.51 16.98 8.58
CA GLY A 123 36.03 15.70 8.06
C GLY A 123 36.01 15.65 6.53
N VAL A 124 35.89 14.43 6.00
CA VAL A 124 35.88 14.19 4.54
C VAL A 124 34.53 13.65 4.05
N ARG A 125 33.58 13.41 4.95
CA ARG A 125 32.29 12.82 4.60
C ARG A 125 31.50 13.68 3.61
N ASP A 126 31.43 14.98 3.86
CA ASP A 126 30.61 15.89 3.06
C ASP A 126 31.24 16.05 1.67
N THR A 127 32.57 16.11 1.60
CA THR A 127 33.35 16.07 0.35
C THR A 127 33.13 14.78 -0.45
N LEU A 128 33.19 13.61 0.19
CA LEU A 128 32.94 12.32 -0.50
C LEU A 128 31.51 12.24 -1.02
N THR A 129 30.55 12.72 -0.23
CA THR A 129 29.13 12.77 -0.64
C THR A 129 28.96 13.69 -1.84
N ARG A 130 29.63 14.86 -1.84
CA ARG A 130 29.66 15.79 -2.98
C ARG A 130 30.28 15.15 -4.22
N LEU A 131 31.41 14.46 -4.09
CA LEU A 131 32.06 13.77 -5.21
C LEU A 131 31.18 12.65 -5.79
N ILE A 132 30.48 11.87 -4.96
CA ILE A 132 29.51 10.86 -5.42
C ILE A 132 28.44 11.52 -6.29
N ASP A 133 27.84 12.58 -5.79
CA ASP A 133 26.76 13.27 -6.46
C ASP A 133 27.21 13.95 -7.77
N ILE A 134 28.36 14.63 -7.79
CA ILE A 134 28.98 15.15 -9.03
C ILE A 134 29.23 14.02 -10.04
N SER A 135 29.76 12.88 -9.58
CA SER A 135 30.06 11.73 -10.44
C SER A 135 28.81 11.11 -11.05
N VAL A 136 27.71 11.07 -10.31
CA VAL A 136 26.42 10.55 -10.80
C VAL A 136 25.82 11.51 -11.82
N ARG A 137 25.73 12.81 -11.47
CA ARG A 137 25.11 13.83 -12.32
C ARG A 137 25.83 13.97 -13.65
N TYR A 138 27.15 14.12 -13.63
CA TYR A 138 27.93 14.44 -14.84
C TYR A 138 28.58 13.22 -15.48
N GLY A 139 28.91 12.20 -14.70
CA GLY A 139 29.48 10.94 -15.20
C GLY A 139 28.43 9.92 -15.63
N GLY A 140 27.33 9.79 -14.88
CA GLY A 140 26.29 8.79 -15.12
C GLY A 140 25.26 9.18 -16.18
N HIS A 141 24.72 10.41 -16.08
CA HIS A 141 23.61 10.87 -16.92
C HIS A 141 24.05 11.57 -18.20
N CYS A 142 25.22 12.21 -18.21
CA CYS A 142 25.63 13.06 -19.33
C CYS A 142 26.65 12.39 -20.28
N VAL A 143 27.19 11.22 -19.94
CA VAL A 143 28.19 10.50 -20.74
C VAL A 143 27.57 9.31 -21.47
N SER A 144 27.82 9.22 -22.78
CA SER A 144 27.39 8.08 -23.62
C SER A 144 28.44 6.98 -23.77
N GLU A 145 29.71 7.25 -23.40
CA GLU A 145 30.80 6.29 -23.48
C GLU A 145 30.70 5.21 -22.39
N THR A 146 30.53 3.96 -22.81
CA THR A 146 30.25 2.84 -21.91
C THR A 146 31.41 2.50 -20.97
N GLU A 147 32.66 2.55 -21.44
CA GLU A 147 33.84 2.20 -20.63
C GLU A 147 34.08 3.21 -19.51
N LEU A 148 34.09 4.51 -19.84
CA LEU A 148 34.23 5.59 -18.86
C LEU A 148 33.08 5.57 -17.86
N LYS A 149 31.86 5.34 -18.32
CA LYS A 149 30.67 5.20 -17.46
C LYS A 149 30.82 4.04 -16.47
N GLN A 150 31.30 2.87 -16.93
CA GLN A 150 31.52 1.72 -16.05
C GLN A 150 32.61 2.00 -15.00
N GLN A 151 33.70 2.68 -15.39
CA GLN A 151 34.76 3.09 -14.46
C GLN A 151 34.23 4.07 -13.40
N LEU A 152 33.45 5.07 -13.81
CA LEU A 152 32.86 6.03 -12.89
C LEU A 152 31.88 5.37 -11.91
N TYR A 153 31.05 4.42 -12.34
CA TYR A 153 30.18 3.67 -11.41
C TYR A 153 30.95 2.75 -10.47
N GLN A 154 32.07 2.18 -10.91
CA GLN A 154 32.97 1.45 -10.01
C GLN A 154 33.52 2.39 -8.93
N GLN A 155 33.97 3.59 -9.30
CA GLN A 155 34.45 4.58 -8.36
C GLN A 155 33.36 5.07 -7.41
N ILE A 156 32.15 5.34 -7.93
CA ILE A 156 30.98 5.70 -7.11
C ILE A 156 30.71 4.60 -6.08
N TYR A 157 30.73 3.33 -6.50
CA TYR A 157 30.60 2.18 -5.60
C TYR A 157 31.68 2.19 -4.49
N GLU A 158 32.95 2.42 -4.85
CA GLU A 158 34.05 2.47 -3.88
C GLU A 158 33.93 3.67 -2.93
N LEU A 159 33.53 4.84 -3.41
CA LEU A 159 33.29 6.04 -2.59
C LEU A 159 32.13 5.83 -1.61
N ILE A 160 31.01 5.25 -2.06
CA ILE A 160 29.88 4.91 -1.18
C ILE A 160 30.33 3.92 -0.10
N ASP A 161 31.14 2.92 -0.46
CA ASP A 161 31.66 1.95 0.50
C ASP A 161 32.56 2.60 1.57
N LEU A 162 33.36 3.60 1.19
CA LEU A 162 34.18 4.36 2.14
C LEU A 162 33.32 5.16 3.13
N VAL A 163 32.28 5.85 2.65
CA VAL A 163 31.37 6.65 3.48
C VAL A 163 30.62 5.76 4.47
N LEU A 164 29.99 4.68 3.98
CA LEU A 164 29.23 3.76 4.81
C LEU A 164 30.13 2.96 5.77
N GLY A 165 31.32 2.58 5.33
CA GLY A 165 32.30 1.85 6.15
C GLY A 165 32.81 2.68 7.32
N GLY A 166 33.07 3.96 7.09
CA GLY A 166 33.43 4.92 8.14
C GLY A 166 32.32 5.05 9.19
N ARG A 167 31.06 5.22 8.76
CA ARG A 167 29.92 5.32 9.67
C ARG A 167 29.60 4.03 10.42
N LYS A 168 29.74 2.86 9.78
CA LYS A 168 29.60 1.56 10.46
C LYS A 168 30.62 1.40 11.59
N THR A 169 31.84 1.92 11.41
CA THR A 169 32.89 1.90 12.44
C THR A 169 32.51 2.80 13.61
N TYR A 170 31.99 4.00 13.31
CA TYR A 170 31.49 4.91 14.33
C TYR A 170 30.32 4.32 15.11
N LEU A 171 29.31 3.75 14.44
CA LEU A 171 28.17 3.09 15.07
C LEU A 171 28.59 1.94 16.01
N LYS A 172 29.61 1.15 15.64
CA LYS A 172 30.12 0.08 16.50
C LYS A 172 30.69 0.61 17.82
N SER A 173 31.26 1.82 17.83
CA SER A 173 31.81 2.43 19.05
C SER A 173 30.78 3.05 19.96
N VAL A 174 29.58 3.37 19.44
CA VAL A 174 28.52 4.08 20.16
C VAL A 174 27.38 3.14 20.59
N ARG A 175 27.55 1.81 20.46
CA ARG A 175 26.49 0.80 20.71
C ARG A 175 25.81 0.91 22.07
N ASP A 176 26.56 1.25 23.11
CA ASP A 176 26.07 1.29 24.49
C ASP A 176 25.61 2.70 24.93
N SER A 177 25.50 3.65 23.98
CA SER A 177 25.14 5.04 24.25
C SER A 177 23.70 5.36 23.85
N GLU A 178 23.06 6.29 24.55
CA GLU A 178 21.72 6.81 24.22
C GLU A 178 21.64 7.41 22.80
N LYS A 179 22.79 7.86 22.26
CA LYS A 179 22.89 8.39 20.89
C LYS A 179 22.79 7.32 19.80
N PHE A 180 22.91 6.05 20.15
CA PHE A 180 22.96 4.95 19.19
C PHE A 180 21.72 4.90 18.29
N ASN A 181 20.53 5.01 18.89
CA ASN A 181 19.26 4.90 18.16
C ASN A 181 19.13 5.99 17.08
N VAL A 182 19.48 7.23 17.42
CA VAL A 182 19.43 8.37 16.48
C VAL A 182 20.46 8.19 15.37
N LEU A 183 21.69 7.80 15.71
CA LEU A 183 22.75 7.59 14.73
C LEU A 183 22.47 6.39 13.82
N GLN A 184 21.81 5.35 14.34
CA GLN A 184 21.40 4.20 13.56
C GLN A 184 20.34 4.59 12.51
N GLN A 185 19.31 5.35 12.90
CA GLN A 185 18.31 5.85 11.96
C GLN A 185 18.93 6.74 10.87
N GLN A 186 19.85 7.63 11.25
CA GLN A 186 20.57 8.48 10.28
C GLN A 186 21.44 7.65 9.32
N PHE A 187 22.06 6.59 9.82
CA PHE A 187 22.85 5.67 8.99
C PHE A 187 21.97 4.88 8.04
N GLU A 188 20.84 4.34 8.49
CA GLU A 188 19.89 3.61 7.66
C GLU A 188 19.29 4.50 6.56
N ALA A 189 18.95 5.75 6.88
CA ALA A 189 18.47 6.74 5.91
C ALA A 189 19.54 7.04 4.84
N GLN A 190 20.77 7.35 5.26
CA GLN A 190 21.85 7.64 4.30
C GLN A 190 22.24 6.41 3.48
N ARG A 191 22.25 5.21 4.09
CA ARG A 191 22.51 3.95 3.39
C ARG A 191 21.51 3.75 2.25
N LYS A 192 20.23 3.92 2.55
CA LYS A 192 19.16 3.81 1.56
C LYS A 192 19.28 4.87 0.46
N GLU A 193 19.58 6.12 0.82
CA GLU A 193 19.77 7.20 -0.13
C GLU A 193 20.90 6.90 -1.11
N LEU A 194 22.09 6.56 -0.61
CA LEU A 194 23.27 6.28 -1.44
C LEU A 194 23.09 5.03 -2.32
N ILE A 195 22.49 3.97 -1.80
CA ILE A 195 22.21 2.76 -2.60
C ILE A 195 21.15 3.05 -3.67
N SER A 196 20.14 3.89 -3.36
CA SER A 196 19.08 4.22 -4.31
C SER A 196 19.60 4.90 -5.58
N VAL A 197 20.72 5.62 -5.49
CA VAL A 197 21.38 6.23 -6.65
C VAL A 197 21.80 5.17 -7.67
N LEU A 198 22.45 4.10 -7.21
CA LEU A 198 22.88 2.99 -8.07
C LEU A 198 21.69 2.20 -8.63
N ILE A 199 20.62 2.05 -7.85
CA ILE A 199 19.40 1.35 -8.31
C ILE A 199 18.71 2.14 -9.41
N LYS A 200 18.54 3.47 -9.26
CA LYS A 200 17.91 4.34 -10.27
C LYS A 200 18.65 4.30 -11.61
N ASP A 201 19.97 4.20 -11.57
CA ASP A 201 20.83 4.13 -12.76
C ASP A 201 21.04 2.68 -13.28
N ARG A 202 20.25 1.72 -12.78
CA ARG A 202 20.23 0.30 -13.17
C ARG A 202 21.56 -0.43 -12.95
N GLN A 203 22.40 0.06 -12.03
CA GLN A 203 23.65 -0.59 -11.64
C GLN A 203 23.42 -1.63 -10.53
N TYR A 204 22.60 -2.63 -10.83
CA TYR A 204 22.09 -3.61 -9.85
C TYR A 204 23.20 -4.43 -9.17
N GLU A 205 24.25 -4.82 -9.91
CA GLU A 205 25.36 -5.60 -9.35
C GLU A 205 26.17 -4.84 -8.30
N TYR A 206 26.42 -3.55 -8.53
CA TYR A 206 27.10 -2.70 -7.56
C TYR A 206 26.19 -2.39 -6.36
N ALA A 207 24.91 -2.09 -6.62
CA ALA A 207 23.92 -1.83 -5.57
C ALA A 207 23.76 -3.04 -4.65
N ALA A 208 23.67 -4.26 -5.19
CA ALA A 208 23.52 -5.48 -4.43
C ALA A 208 24.76 -5.79 -3.57
N LYS A 209 25.97 -5.61 -4.09
CA LYS A 209 27.21 -5.78 -3.29
C LYS A 209 27.25 -4.87 -2.06
N ILE A 210 26.82 -3.60 -2.21
CA ILE A 210 26.75 -2.66 -1.07
C ILE A 210 25.61 -3.06 -0.14
N ALA A 211 24.43 -3.37 -0.66
CA ALA A 211 23.27 -3.75 0.12
C ALA A 211 23.53 -5.03 0.95
N GLU A 212 24.20 -6.03 0.39
CA GLU A 212 24.64 -7.22 1.12
C GLU A 212 25.65 -6.88 2.23
N LYS A 213 26.66 -6.05 1.92
CA LYS A 213 27.72 -5.69 2.88
C LYS A 213 27.21 -4.90 4.09
N TYR A 214 26.18 -4.07 3.87
CA TYR A 214 25.58 -3.22 4.90
C TYR A 214 24.21 -3.71 5.37
N LEU A 215 23.78 -4.91 4.95
CA LEU A 215 22.50 -5.54 5.32
C LEU A 215 21.31 -4.60 5.09
N ASP A 216 21.22 -4.03 3.88
CA ASP A 216 20.05 -3.26 3.45
C ASP A 216 19.06 -4.17 2.71
N PHE A 217 18.22 -4.85 3.48
CA PHE A 217 17.24 -5.77 2.93
C PHE A 217 16.21 -5.09 2.03
N GLN A 218 15.88 -3.82 2.28
CA GLN A 218 14.96 -3.06 1.40
C GLN A 218 15.52 -2.92 -0.01
N SER A 219 16.80 -2.57 -0.11
CA SER A 219 17.46 -2.43 -1.42
C SER A 219 17.60 -3.77 -2.13
N LEU A 220 17.87 -4.87 -1.42
CA LEU A 220 17.97 -6.21 -2.02
C LEU A 220 16.63 -6.66 -2.62
N VAL A 221 15.52 -6.51 -1.88
CA VAL A 221 14.18 -6.85 -2.38
C VAL A 221 13.82 -5.99 -3.60
N LEU A 222 14.10 -4.67 -3.54
CA LEU A 222 13.85 -3.77 -4.67
C LEU A 222 14.65 -4.16 -5.92
N ILE A 223 15.91 -4.59 -5.77
CA ILE A 223 16.72 -5.05 -6.90
C ILE A 223 16.12 -6.31 -7.51
N CYS A 224 15.78 -7.31 -6.69
CA CYS A 224 15.13 -8.54 -7.16
C CYS A 224 13.82 -8.26 -7.90
N ASP A 225 13.07 -7.23 -7.49
CA ASP A 225 11.84 -6.80 -8.14
C ASP A 225 12.07 -6.18 -9.51
N GLU A 226 13.03 -5.26 -9.61
CA GLU A 226 13.37 -4.58 -10.86
C GLU A 226 14.01 -5.55 -11.87
N THR A 227 14.76 -6.55 -11.43
CA THR A 227 15.38 -7.56 -12.30
C THR A 227 14.49 -8.77 -12.56
N GLN A 228 13.38 -8.92 -11.83
CA GLN A 228 12.51 -10.10 -11.84
C GLN A 228 13.27 -11.43 -11.59
N ASP A 229 14.36 -11.37 -10.82
CA ASP A 229 15.25 -12.51 -10.59
C ASP A 229 14.79 -13.31 -9.36
N LYS A 230 14.05 -14.40 -9.63
CA LYS A 230 13.50 -15.28 -8.59
C LYS A 230 14.58 -16.12 -7.91
N GLU A 231 15.60 -16.58 -8.64
CA GLU A 231 16.68 -17.40 -8.08
C GLU A 231 17.50 -16.59 -7.07
N ARG A 232 17.83 -15.34 -7.41
CA ARG A 232 18.55 -14.43 -6.50
C ARG A 232 17.76 -14.14 -5.21
N LEU A 233 16.44 -14.05 -5.29
CA LEU A 233 15.58 -13.86 -4.12
C LEU A 233 15.57 -15.10 -3.21
N GLU A 234 15.53 -16.29 -3.79
CA GLU A 234 15.63 -17.56 -3.06
C GLU A 234 16.99 -17.71 -2.38
N ASP A 235 18.09 -17.39 -3.08
CA ASP A 235 19.44 -17.38 -2.51
C ASP A 235 19.56 -16.42 -1.33
N TYR A 236 18.99 -15.21 -1.42
CA TYR A 236 18.96 -14.26 -0.29
C TYR A 236 18.08 -14.73 0.85
N THR A 237 16.97 -15.39 0.55
CA THR A 237 16.10 -15.99 1.56
C THR A 237 16.80 -17.08 2.35
N GLN A 238 17.60 -17.91 1.68
CA GLN A 238 18.41 -18.95 2.35
C GLN A 238 19.60 -18.35 3.10
N LYS A 239 20.31 -17.40 2.49
CA LYS A 239 21.53 -16.79 3.06
C LYS A 239 21.25 -15.95 4.30
N TYR A 240 20.09 -15.31 4.39
CA TYR A 240 19.71 -14.40 5.47
C TYR A 240 18.50 -14.90 6.28
N GLU A 241 18.31 -16.22 6.36
CA GLU A 241 17.24 -16.85 7.16
C GLU A 241 17.30 -16.43 8.64
N GLU A 242 18.51 -16.32 9.21
CA GLU A 242 18.74 -15.87 10.60
C GLU A 242 18.26 -14.43 10.89
N TYR A 243 18.04 -13.62 9.84
CA TYR A 243 17.60 -12.23 9.95
C TYR A 243 16.12 -12.04 9.57
N ASP A 244 15.35 -13.13 9.45
CA ASP A 244 13.95 -13.11 9.03
C ASP A 244 13.73 -12.35 7.70
N PHE A 245 14.67 -12.50 6.76
CA PHE A 245 14.62 -11.80 5.47
C PHE A 245 13.31 -12.07 4.70
N SER A 246 12.79 -13.28 4.79
CA SER A 246 11.51 -13.67 4.19
C SER A 246 10.34 -12.86 4.74
N GLN A 247 10.25 -12.68 6.06
CA GLN A 247 9.23 -11.83 6.69
C GLN A 247 9.38 -10.38 6.29
N PHE A 248 10.62 -9.89 6.24
CA PHE A 248 10.89 -8.53 5.80
C PHE A 248 10.45 -8.29 4.35
N ALA A 249 10.78 -9.22 3.44
CA ALA A 249 10.40 -9.12 2.03
C ALA A 249 8.88 -9.15 1.85
N ILE A 250 8.18 -10.07 2.53
CA ILE A 250 6.71 -10.16 2.51
C ILE A 250 6.07 -8.85 3.00
N ASN A 251 6.51 -8.34 4.16
CA ASN A 251 6.01 -7.07 4.71
C ASN A 251 6.29 -5.88 3.79
N TRP A 252 7.43 -5.88 3.11
CA TRP A 252 7.78 -4.83 2.16
C TRP A 252 6.85 -4.84 0.94
N HIS A 253 6.61 -6.01 0.34
CA HIS A 253 5.67 -6.13 -0.78
C HIS A 253 4.23 -5.78 -0.41
N LEU A 254 3.83 -6.10 0.83
CA LEU A 254 2.52 -5.74 1.36
C LEU A 254 2.31 -4.22 1.41
N ARG A 255 3.34 -3.48 1.87
CA ARG A 255 3.31 -2.00 1.88
C ARG A 255 3.21 -1.39 0.48
N GLN A 256 3.56 -2.13 -0.56
CA GLN A 256 3.46 -1.71 -1.96
C GLN A 256 2.12 -2.10 -2.61
N ASN A 257 1.14 -2.63 -1.85
CA ASN A 257 -0.12 -3.19 -2.36
C ASN A 257 0.06 -4.32 -3.40
N ARG A 258 1.23 -4.98 -3.45
CA ARG A 258 1.52 -6.07 -4.41
C ARG A 258 1.20 -7.44 -3.81
N HIS A 259 -0.03 -7.61 -3.31
CA HIS A 259 -0.44 -8.82 -2.60
C HIS A 259 -0.27 -10.09 -3.44
N GLY A 260 -0.64 -10.06 -4.72
CA GLY A 260 -0.57 -11.23 -5.61
C GLY A 260 0.86 -11.73 -5.89
N GLU A 261 1.82 -10.81 -6.02
CA GLU A 261 3.21 -11.16 -6.34
C GLU A 261 3.93 -11.86 -5.19
N VAL A 262 3.55 -11.56 -3.94
CA VAL A 262 4.08 -12.25 -2.76
C VAL A 262 3.81 -13.74 -2.84
N PHE A 263 2.58 -14.13 -3.18
CA PHE A 263 2.19 -15.52 -3.19
C PHE A 263 2.84 -16.31 -4.34
N GLU A 264 3.02 -15.68 -5.51
CA GLU A 264 3.70 -16.33 -6.63
C GLU A 264 5.19 -16.52 -6.33
N ARG A 265 5.84 -15.53 -5.71
CA ARG A 265 7.28 -15.54 -5.45
C ARG A 265 7.68 -16.38 -4.25
N PHE A 266 6.85 -16.42 -3.20
CA PHE A 266 7.12 -17.20 -1.98
C PHE A 266 6.41 -18.55 -1.95
N LYS A 267 5.89 -19.05 -3.08
CA LYS A 267 5.23 -20.37 -3.19
C LYS A 267 6.11 -21.52 -2.67
N GLY A 268 7.43 -21.41 -2.81
CA GLY A 268 8.40 -22.38 -2.30
C GLY A 268 8.69 -22.30 -0.79
N ASN A 269 8.34 -21.19 -0.12
CA ASN A 269 8.66 -20.95 1.29
C ASN A 269 7.40 -20.92 2.16
N GLN A 270 6.83 -22.12 2.39
CA GLN A 270 5.59 -22.29 3.16
C GLN A 270 5.72 -21.88 4.64
N THR A 271 6.92 -21.97 5.22
CA THR A 271 7.14 -21.65 6.65
C THR A 271 7.09 -20.14 6.89
N ALA A 272 7.73 -19.35 6.03
CA ALA A 272 7.65 -17.89 6.10
C ALA A 272 6.22 -17.40 5.83
N LEU A 273 5.54 -18.01 4.86
CA LEU A 273 4.16 -17.67 4.55
C LEU A 273 3.20 -17.99 5.72
N ALA A 274 3.39 -19.14 6.37
CA ALA A 274 2.60 -19.54 7.54
C ALA A 274 2.80 -18.60 8.74
N HIS A 275 4.04 -18.15 9.00
CA HIS A 275 4.32 -17.18 10.07
C HIS A 275 3.64 -15.84 9.78
N PHE A 276 3.72 -15.34 8.53
CA PHE A 276 3.06 -14.11 8.11
C PHE A 276 1.54 -14.16 8.25
N MET A 277 0.91 -15.31 7.98
CA MET A 277 -0.54 -15.46 8.09
C MET A 277 -1.07 -15.54 9.51
N ARG A 278 -0.20 -15.90 10.47
CA ARG A 278 -0.52 -15.74 11.89
C ARG A 278 -0.73 -14.27 12.25
N ASP A 279 0.04 -13.38 11.62
CA ASP A 279 -0.03 -11.95 11.84
C ASP A 279 -1.16 -11.28 11.02
N HIS A 280 -1.56 -11.89 9.90
CA HIS A 280 -2.67 -11.43 9.05
C HIS A 280 -3.72 -12.53 8.78
N PRO A 281 -4.65 -12.77 9.72
CA PRO A 281 -5.69 -13.80 9.58
C PRO A 281 -6.59 -13.63 8.35
N SER A 282 -6.81 -12.39 7.89
CA SER A 282 -7.64 -12.07 6.72
C SER A 282 -7.07 -12.57 5.39
N LEU A 283 -5.79 -12.94 5.35
CA LEU A 283 -5.12 -13.48 4.17
C LEU A 283 -4.98 -15.01 4.21
N GLY A 284 -5.44 -15.66 5.29
CA GLY A 284 -5.29 -17.10 5.50
C GLY A 284 -5.99 -17.97 4.44
N TRP A 285 -7.09 -17.47 3.85
CA TRP A 285 -7.81 -18.19 2.79
C TRP A 285 -6.95 -18.44 1.54
N ILE A 286 -5.99 -17.56 1.25
CA ILE A 286 -5.13 -17.67 0.07
C ILE A 286 -4.23 -18.91 0.18
N GLN A 287 -3.64 -19.14 1.35
CA GLN A 287 -2.83 -20.35 1.57
C GLN A 287 -3.65 -21.62 1.51
N LEU A 288 -4.86 -21.60 2.06
CA LEU A 288 -5.75 -22.75 2.04
C LEU A 288 -6.07 -23.14 0.58
N ILE A 289 -6.29 -22.17 -0.31
CA ILE A 289 -6.42 -22.42 -1.76
C ILE A 289 -5.14 -23.01 -2.35
N PHE A 290 -3.95 -22.47 -2.02
CA PHE A 290 -2.68 -23.00 -2.53
C PHE A 290 -2.35 -24.41 -2.01
N ASN A 291 -2.75 -24.74 -0.79
CA ASN A 291 -2.58 -26.05 -0.18
C ASN A 291 -3.60 -27.07 -0.69
N GLY A 292 -4.64 -26.63 -1.42
CA GLY A 292 -5.74 -27.48 -1.90
C GLY A 292 -6.87 -27.69 -0.87
N ASP A 293 -6.81 -27.02 0.29
CA ASP A 293 -7.83 -27.08 1.34
C ASP A 293 -9.01 -26.13 1.04
N PHE A 294 -9.72 -26.39 -0.07
CA PHE A 294 -10.82 -25.53 -0.54
C PHE A 294 -11.99 -25.43 0.44
N GLU A 295 -12.27 -26.48 1.23
CA GLU A 295 -13.34 -26.49 2.22
C GLU A 295 -13.11 -25.44 3.32
N ARG A 296 -11.88 -25.40 3.86
CA ARG A 296 -11.52 -24.42 4.90
C ARG A 296 -11.45 -23.02 4.30
N ALA A 297 -10.95 -22.89 3.08
CA ALA A 297 -10.92 -21.61 2.37
C ALA A 297 -12.33 -21.03 2.21
N ALA A 298 -13.33 -21.85 1.85
CA ALA A 298 -14.72 -21.42 1.71
C ALA A 298 -15.31 -20.92 3.04
N LYS A 299 -15.03 -21.61 4.16
CA LYS A 299 -15.49 -21.18 5.50
C LYS A 299 -14.85 -19.87 5.94
N VAL A 300 -13.53 -19.72 5.80
CA VAL A 300 -12.82 -18.49 6.14
C VAL A 300 -13.27 -17.32 5.26
N LEU A 301 -13.44 -17.52 3.95
CA LEU A 301 -13.96 -16.49 3.04
C LEU A 301 -15.38 -16.07 3.41
N TYR A 302 -16.22 -17.02 3.82
CA TYR A 302 -17.56 -16.73 4.30
C TYR A 302 -17.56 -15.90 5.59
N GLU A 303 -16.75 -16.27 6.58
CA GLU A 303 -16.58 -15.51 7.83
C GLU A 303 -16.07 -14.08 7.56
N LEU A 304 -15.08 -13.93 6.68
CA LEU A 304 -14.58 -12.61 6.26
C LEU A 304 -15.67 -11.78 5.57
N ALA A 305 -16.51 -12.40 4.74
CA ALA A 305 -17.64 -11.73 4.11
C ALA A 305 -18.71 -11.27 5.12
N GLN A 306 -18.88 -11.98 6.24
CA GLN A 306 -19.79 -11.55 7.31
C GLN A 306 -19.24 -10.39 8.13
N CYS A 307 -17.92 -10.33 8.32
CA CYS A 307 -17.27 -9.20 8.99
C CYS A 307 -17.17 -7.94 8.11
N GLU A 308 -17.32 -8.08 6.79
CA GLU A 308 -17.23 -6.96 5.85
C GLU A 308 -18.47 -6.07 5.93
N THR A 309 -18.26 -4.82 6.35
CA THR A 309 -19.31 -3.81 6.50
C THR A 309 -19.04 -2.53 5.71
N GLU A 310 -17.84 -2.36 5.16
CA GLU A 310 -17.39 -1.11 4.55
C GLU A 310 -17.75 -1.06 3.06
N PHE A 311 -17.56 -2.15 2.32
CA PHE A 311 -17.76 -2.15 0.86
C PHE A 311 -18.58 -3.33 0.37
N VAL A 312 -19.71 -3.05 -0.27
CA VAL A 312 -20.58 -4.06 -0.90
C VAL A 312 -19.86 -4.83 -1.98
N ALA A 313 -19.09 -4.14 -2.83
CA ALA A 313 -18.33 -4.78 -3.91
C ALA A 313 -17.34 -5.82 -3.36
N ARG A 314 -16.66 -5.50 -2.25
CA ARG A 314 -15.73 -6.42 -1.58
C ARG A 314 -16.46 -7.61 -0.96
N LYS A 315 -17.59 -7.38 -0.28
CA LYS A 315 -18.44 -8.44 0.24
C LYS A 315 -18.91 -9.39 -0.87
N LYS A 316 -19.35 -8.84 -2.01
CA LYS A 316 -19.75 -9.61 -3.21
C LYS A 316 -18.61 -10.49 -3.73
N SER A 317 -17.41 -9.93 -3.85
CA SER A 317 -16.23 -10.67 -4.28
C SER A 317 -15.89 -11.80 -3.31
N MET A 318 -15.88 -11.54 -1.99
CA MET A 318 -15.61 -12.55 -0.98
C MET A 318 -16.64 -13.69 -0.99
N LEU A 319 -17.93 -13.39 -1.09
CA LEU A 319 -19.00 -14.40 -1.20
C LEU A 319 -18.90 -15.21 -2.50
N SER A 320 -18.59 -14.55 -3.62
CA SER A 320 -18.42 -15.22 -4.91
C SER A 320 -17.21 -16.18 -4.88
N LEU A 321 -16.10 -15.74 -4.28
CA LEU A 321 -14.92 -16.59 -4.08
C LEU A 321 -15.22 -17.75 -3.11
N ALA A 322 -15.97 -17.50 -2.03
CA ALA A 322 -16.39 -18.55 -1.09
C ALA A 322 -17.23 -19.62 -1.80
N LYS A 323 -18.16 -19.20 -2.68
CA LYS A 323 -18.99 -20.09 -3.49
C LYS A 323 -18.15 -20.92 -4.47
N LEU A 324 -17.19 -20.29 -5.16
CA LEU A 324 -16.28 -21.00 -6.06
C LEU A 324 -15.38 -22.00 -5.32
N ALA A 325 -14.87 -21.63 -4.15
CA ALA A 325 -14.09 -22.52 -3.30
C ALA A 325 -14.93 -23.71 -2.80
N ALA A 326 -16.19 -23.48 -2.41
CA ALA A 326 -17.11 -24.54 -2.03
C ALA A 326 -17.40 -25.51 -3.19
N PHE A 327 -17.54 -25.02 -4.42
CA PHE A 327 -17.70 -25.89 -5.60
C PHE A 327 -16.42 -26.64 -5.99
N ALA A 328 -15.24 -26.06 -5.74
CA ALA A 328 -13.97 -26.72 -5.99
C ALA A 328 -13.70 -27.86 -4.99
N ALA A 329 -14.31 -27.82 -3.81
CA ALA A 329 -14.24 -28.86 -2.78
C ALA A 329 -15.18 -30.05 -3.09
N ALA A 330 -14.90 -30.79 -4.17
CA ALA A 330 -15.75 -31.87 -4.69
C ALA A 330 -15.97 -33.05 -3.73
N GLU A 331 -15.16 -33.19 -2.68
CA GLU A 331 -15.22 -34.32 -1.74
C GLU A 331 -16.15 -34.07 -0.53
N SER A 332 -16.58 -32.82 -0.30
CA SER A 332 -17.38 -32.42 0.87
C SER A 332 -18.78 -31.94 0.48
N ASP A 333 -19.81 -32.40 1.18
CA ASP A 333 -21.18 -31.91 1.01
C ASP A 333 -21.33 -30.50 1.63
N LEU A 334 -21.08 -29.48 0.81
CA LEU A 334 -21.17 -28.06 1.19
C LEU A 334 -22.48 -27.41 0.68
N THR A 335 -23.48 -28.21 0.31
CA THR A 335 -24.77 -27.72 -0.21
C THR A 335 -25.42 -26.68 0.71
N ALA A 336 -25.53 -26.97 2.00
CA ALA A 336 -26.09 -26.06 2.99
C ALA A 336 -25.26 -24.75 3.15
N GLN A 337 -23.94 -24.80 2.96
CA GLN A 337 -23.10 -23.60 3.00
C GLN A 337 -23.30 -22.77 1.73
N VAL A 338 -23.43 -23.40 0.57
CA VAL A 338 -23.71 -22.73 -0.70
C VAL A 338 -25.09 -22.06 -0.68
N GLU A 339 -26.11 -22.67 -0.07
CA GLU A 339 -27.42 -22.05 0.11
C GLU A 339 -27.35 -20.78 0.96
N LYS A 340 -26.61 -20.80 2.06
CA LYS A 340 -26.36 -19.59 2.88
C LYS A 340 -25.63 -18.50 2.10
N ILE A 341 -24.60 -18.88 1.32
CA ILE A 341 -23.87 -17.93 0.47
C ILE A 341 -24.80 -17.35 -0.61
N ASN A 342 -25.71 -18.15 -1.17
CA ASN A 342 -26.68 -17.68 -2.16
C ASN A 342 -27.66 -16.67 -1.54
N ALA A 343 -28.18 -16.96 -0.34
CA ALA A 343 -29.00 -16.01 0.41
C ALA A 343 -28.30 -14.65 0.57
N ASP A 344 -27.05 -14.65 1.04
CA ASP A 344 -26.28 -13.41 1.21
C ASP A 344 -25.97 -12.71 -0.13
N LEU A 345 -25.72 -13.47 -1.21
CA LEU A 345 -25.54 -12.92 -2.55
C LEU A 345 -26.83 -12.27 -3.09
N THR A 346 -28.00 -12.85 -2.82
CA THR A 346 -29.28 -12.24 -3.24
C THR A 346 -29.50 -10.90 -2.54
N LEU A 347 -29.16 -10.78 -1.25
CA LEU A 347 -29.23 -9.50 -0.52
C LEU A 347 -28.31 -8.44 -1.15
N VAL A 348 -27.08 -8.83 -1.52
CA VAL A 348 -26.15 -7.95 -2.24
C VAL A 348 -26.68 -7.55 -3.61
N GLU A 349 -27.38 -8.44 -4.32
CA GLU A 349 -28.03 -8.13 -5.58
C GLU A 349 -29.16 -7.11 -5.40
N TYR A 350 -30.02 -7.27 -4.39
CA TYR A 350 -31.06 -6.28 -4.07
C TYR A 350 -30.46 -4.91 -3.76
N GLN A 351 -29.34 -4.87 -3.01
CA GLN A 351 -28.65 -3.62 -2.74
C GLN A 351 -28.08 -2.98 -4.02
N SER A 352 -27.52 -3.76 -4.93
CA SER A 352 -26.99 -3.25 -6.20
C SER A 352 -28.05 -2.71 -7.17
N GLN A 353 -29.31 -3.06 -6.95
CA GLN A 353 -30.45 -2.59 -7.74
C GLN A 353 -31.07 -1.29 -7.18
N LEU A 354 -30.57 -0.76 -6.06
CA LEU A 354 -31.01 0.53 -5.53
C LEU A 354 -30.64 1.65 -6.51
N GLY A 355 -31.60 2.54 -6.77
CA GLY A 355 -31.38 3.70 -7.64
C GLY A 355 -30.36 4.67 -7.05
N HIS A 356 -29.49 5.23 -7.90
CA HIS A 356 -28.48 6.21 -7.48
C HIS A 356 -29.11 7.45 -6.83
N ASP A 357 -30.27 7.90 -7.33
CA ASP A 357 -31.00 9.06 -6.80
C ASP A 357 -31.45 8.85 -5.34
N VAL A 358 -31.81 7.61 -4.97
CA VAL A 358 -32.22 7.24 -3.60
C VAL A 358 -31.01 7.13 -2.68
N LEU A 359 -29.84 6.76 -3.19
CA LEU A 359 -28.62 6.72 -2.40
C LEU A 359 -28.13 8.14 -2.11
N ASP A 360 -28.17 9.02 -3.10
CA ASP A 360 -27.77 10.42 -2.97
C ASP A 360 -28.67 11.19 -2.00
N SER A 361 -29.99 10.96 -2.02
CA SER A 361 -30.93 11.65 -1.12
C SER A 361 -30.70 11.33 0.36
N PHE A 362 -30.16 10.14 0.64
CA PHE A 362 -29.79 9.69 1.99
C PHE A 362 -28.30 9.91 2.33
N GLY A 363 -27.52 10.51 1.41
CA GLY A 363 -26.10 10.83 1.61
C GLY A 363 -25.16 9.63 1.51
N PHE A 364 -25.59 8.55 0.86
CA PHE A 364 -24.73 7.41 0.53
C PHE A 364 -23.97 7.66 -0.77
N ASP A 365 -22.74 7.16 -0.86
CA ASP A 365 -21.97 7.19 -2.11
C ASP A 365 -22.53 6.14 -3.10
N PRO A 366 -23.01 6.55 -4.29
CA PRO A 366 -23.56 5.65 -5.29
C PRO A 366 -22.52 4.69 -5.89
N VAL A 367 -21.23 5.03 -5.81
CA VAL A 367 -20.10 4.26 -6.35
C VAL A 367 -19.49 3.36 -5.28
N GLU A 368 -19.21 3.92 -4.10
CA GLU A 368 -18.65 3.19 -2.95
C GLU A 368 -19.71 2.92 -1.89
N GLN A 369 -20.66 2.05 -2.22
CA GLN A 369 -21.74 1.68 -1.32
C GLN A 369 -21.24 0.91 -0.10
N LYS A 370 -21.67 1.37 1.08
CA LYS A 370 -21.53 0.66 2.35
C LYS A 370 -22.43 -0.58 2.39
N VAL A 371 -22.06 -1.64 3.09
CA VAL A 371 -22.93 -2.81 3.27
C VAL A 371 -24.14 -2.44 4.12
N LEU A 372 -25.34 -2.59 3.54
CA LEU A 372 -26.60 -2.32 4.22
C LEU A 372 -27.25 -3.61 4.73
N LYS A 373 -28.00 -3.51 5.83
CA LYS A 373 -28.85 -4.60 6.32
C LYS A 373 -30.13 -4.69 5.50
N ALA A 374 -30.79 -5.86 5.53
CA ALA A 374 -32.09 -6.06 4.86
C ALA A 374 -33.12 -4.98 5.27
N GLU A 375 -33.16 -4.61 6.56
CA GLU A 375 -34.07 -3.59 7.09
C GLU A 375 -33.80 -2.18 6.52
N GLU A 376 -32.52 -1.84 6.33
CA GLU A 376 -32.11 -0.56 5.76
C GLU A 376 -32.44 -0.52 4.26
N ILE A 377 -32.22 -1.62 3.54
CA ILE A 377 -32.59 -1.74 2.12
C ILE A 377 -34.11 -1.61 1.96
N ILE A 378 -34.91 -2.24 2.82
CA ILE A 378 -36.36 -2.10 2.82
C ILE A 378 -36.76 -0.64 3.07
N SER A 379 -36.18 -0.02 4.10
CA SER A 379 -36.47 1.37 4.47
C SER A 379 -36.18 2.35 3.33
N LEU A 380 -35.07 2.16 2.62
CA LEU A 380 -34.70 3.00 1.46
C LEU A 380 -35.65 2.80 0.27
N ASN A 381 -36.13 1.58 0.03
CA ASN A 381 -37.10 1.34 -1.05
C ASN A 381 -38.47 1.98 -0.75
N ILE A 382 -38.89 1.99 0.52
CA ILE A 382 -40.20 2.52 0.94
C ILE A 382 -40.18 4.02 1.31
N ALA A 383 -38.99 4.61 1.47
CA ALA A 383 -38.79 6.00 1.88
C ALA A 383 -39.53 7.00 1.01
N GLU A 384 -40.18 8.00 1.61
CA GLU A 384 -40.96 9.03 0.90
C GLU A 384 -40.11 9.82 -0.10
N GLU A 385 -38.80 9.99 0.14
CA GLU A 385 -37.88 10.67 -0.80
C GLU A 385 -37.70 9.93 -2.13
N ASN A 386 -38.07 8.65 -2.22
CA ASN A 386 -38.05 7.90 -3.48
C ASN A 386 -39.31 8.18 -4.31
N GLU A 387 -39.33 9.29 -5.05
CA GLU A 387 -40.47 9.68 -5.89
C GLU A 387 -40.75 8.69 -7.05
N THR A 388 -39.76 7.86 -7.42
CA THR A 388 -39.86 6.90 -8.52
C THR A 388 -40.28 5.49 -8.07
N ALA A 389 -40.50 5.29 -6.77
CA ALA A 389 -40.88 3.99 -6.23
C ALA A 389 -42.19 3.49 -6.86
N SER A 390 -42.07 2.40 -7.60
CA SER A 390 -43.15 1.73 -8.29
C SER A 390 -43.48 0.40 -7.60
N GLU A 391 -44.38 -0.36 -8.23
CA GLU A 391 -44.79 -1.70 -7.78
C GLU A 391 -43.59 -2.65 -7.61
N THR A 392 -42.51 -2.46 -8.38
CA THR A 392 -41.31 -3.31 -8.32
C THR A 392 -40.48 -3.10 -7.06
N GLU A 393 -40.36 -1.87 -6.56
CA GLU A 393 -39.57 -1.55 -5.37
C GLU A 393 -40.26 -2.08 -4.10
N PHE A 394 -41.58 -1.92 -4.02
CA PHE A 394 -42.39 -2.49 -2.94
C PHE A 394 -42.42 -4.02 -2.98
N ARG A 395 -42.46 -4.62 -4.17
CA ARG A 395 -42.31 -6.07 -4.33
C ARG A 395 -40.97 -6.56 -3.78
N LYS A 396 -39.85 -5.93 -4.15
CA LYS A 396 -38.52 -6.29 -3.64
C LYS A 396 -38.45 -6.16 -2.12
N ALA A 397 -39.06 -5.12 -1.56
CA ALA A 397 -39.15 -4.92 -0.11
C ALA A 397 -39.91 -6.07 0.59
N LEU A 398 -40.99 -6.58 0.00
CA LEU A 398 -41.73 -7.74 0.52
C LEU A 398 -40.93 -9.05 0.42
N GLU A 399 -40.19 -9.27 -0.67
CA GLU A 399 -39.30 -10.44 -0.81
C GLU A 399 -38.18 -10.43 0.25
N LEU A 400 -37.65 -9.25 0.58
CA LEU A 400 -36.61 -9.05 1.58
C LEU A 400 -37.06 -9.33 3.02
N LEU A 401 -38.37 -9.43 3.30
CA LEU A 401 -38.89 -9.73 4.65
C LEU A 401 -38.41 -11.10 5.17
N SER A 402 -38.10 -12.04 4.28
CA SER A 402 -37.55 -13.36 4.63
C SER A 402 -36.17 -13.26 5.32
N TYR A 403 -35.48 -12.13 5.19
CA TYR A 403 -34.15 -11.87 5.74
C TYR A 403 -34.17 -10.95 6.98
N VAL A 404 -35.35 -10.60 7.51
CA VAL A 404 -35.52 -9.68 8.63
C VAL A 404 -35.87 -10.44 9.91
N GLU A 405 -35.31 -10.03 11.06
CA GLU A 405 -35.58 -10.67 12.36
C GLU A 405 -37.02 -10.46 12.83
N GLN A 406 -37.61 -9.28 12.52
CA GLN A 406 -38.98 -8.89 12.85
C GLN A 406 -39.82 -8.63 11.58
N PRO A 407 -40.28 -9.70 10.90
CA PRO A 407 -40.96 -9.56 9.62
C PRO A 407 -42.33 -8.89 9.72
N TYR A 408 -43.05 -9.04 10.84
CA TYR A 408 -44.40 -8.50 11.03
C TYR A 408 -44.42 -6.96 11.07
N ASP A 409 -43.55 -6.35 11.88
CA ASP A 409 -43.49 -4.89 12.02
C ASP A 409 -43.02 -4.23 10.72
N MET A 410 -42.03 -4.82 10.06
CA MET A 410 -41.53 -4.30 8.79
C MET A 410 -42.55 -4.48 7.65
N ARG A 411 -43.28 -5.59 7.63
CA ARG A 411 -44.40 -5.81 6.71
C ARG A 411 -45.48 -4.75 6.88
N HIS A 412 -45.87 -4.45 8.12
CA HIS A 412 -46.85 -3.40 8.40
C HIS A 412 -46.39 -2.03 7.87
N LYS A 413 -45.11 -1.68 8.09
CA LYS A 413 -44.51 -0.44 7.57
C LYS A 413 -44.51 -0.35 6.05
N ILE A 414 -44.15 -1.43 5.35
CA ILE A 414 -44.15 -1.46 3.87
C ILE A 414 -45.56 -1.17 3.34
N TRP A 415 -46.57 -1.83 3.89
CA TRP A 415 -47.96 -1.61 3.48
C TRP A 415 -48.48 -0.22 3.84
N CYS A 416 -48.15 0.32 5.01
CA CYS A 416 -48.50 1.69 5.38
C CYS A 416 -47.86 2.73 4.44
N ALA A 417 -46.60 2.51 4.04
CA ALA A 417 -45.91 3.37 3.09
C ALA A 417 -46.54 3.29 1.67
N ALA A 418 -46.99 2.11 1.24
CA ALA A 418 -47.72 1.96 -0.02
C ALA A 418 -49.05 2.74 0.00
N ILE A 419 -49.79 2.64 1.10
CA ILE A 419 -51.07 3.35 1.29
C ILE A 419 -50.87 4.87 1.25
N LYS A 420 -49.82 5.40 1.90
CA LYS A 420 -49.54 6.85 1.92
C LYS A 420 -49.24 7.44 0.54
N ARG A 421 -48.70 6.64 -0.39
CA ARG A 421 -48.36 7.09 -1.75
C ARG A 421 -49.57 7.19 -2.66
N ASP A 422 -50.64 6.47 -2.34
CA ASP A 422 -51.88 6.50 -3.09
C ASP A 422 -52.78 7.67 -2.66
N ASN A 423 -53.54 8.24 -3.60
CA ASN A 423 -54.58 9.22 -3.28
C ASN A 423 -55.90 8.48 -3.03
N TRP A 424 -56.39 8.56 -1.79
CA TRP A 424 -57.61 7.86 -1.35
C TRP A 424 -58.84 8.77 -1.24
N THR A 425 -58.68 10.07 -1.40
CA THR A 425 -59.75 11.06 -1.17
C THR A 425 -60.39 11.58 -2.45
N ASP A 426 -59.62 11.72 -3.52
CA ASP A 426 -60.07 12.30 -4.78
C ASP A 426 -60.40 11.23 -5.82
N TYR A 427 -61.54 10.56 -5.67
CA TYR A 427 -62.05 9.59 -6.66
C TYR A 427 -63.53 9.78 -6.96
N ASP A 428 -63.94 9.43 -8.18
CA ASP A 428 -65.35 9.41 -8.59
C ASP A 428 -66.06 8.19 -7.98
N PRO A 429 -67.07 8.36 -7.11
CA PRO A 429 -67.80 7.26 -6.50
C PRO A 429 -68.46 6.31 -7.51
N ASN A 430 -68.77 6.81 -8.71
CA ASN A 430 -69.39 6.00 -9.77
C ASN A 430 -68.40 5.05 -10.46
N ASN A 431 -67.09 5.27 -10.30
CA ASN A 431 -66.03 4.47 -10.94
C ASN A 431 -64.97 3.96 -9.95
N ALA A 432 -65.40 3.74 -8.70
CA ALA A 432 -64.54 3.36 -7.58
C ALA A 432 -63.72 2.08 -7.84
N VAL A 433 -64.28 1.10 -8.56
CA VAL A 433 -63.60 -0.18 -8.88
C VAL A 433 -62.45 0.01 -9.86
N HIS A 434 -62.66 0.81 -10.93
CA HIS A 434 -61.61 1.11 -11.90
C HIS A 434 -60.53 2.03 -11.30
N TYR A 435 -60.89 2.85 -10.31
CA TYR A 435 -59.93 3.64 -9.55
C TYR A 435 -59.10 2.78 -8.60
N MET A 436 -59.72 1.80 -7.92
CA MET A 436 -59.03 0.83 -7.05
C MET A 436 -57.93 0.09 -7.80
N GLN A 437 -58.20 -0.38 -9.02
CA GLN A 437 -57.22 -1.08 -9.86
C GLN A 437 -55.99 -0.24 -10.25
N LYS A 438 -56.07 1.09 -10.10
CA LYS A 438 -54.95 2.00 -10.37
C LYS A 438 -54.07 2.24 -9.16
N LEU A 439 -54.55 1.95 -7.95
CA LEU A 439 -53.83 2.16 -6.70
C LEU A 439 -52.61 1.25 -6.64
N LEU A 440 -51.47 1.80 -6.21
CA LEU A 440 -50.24 1.07 -5.97
C LEU A 440 -50.48 -0.07 -4.98
N PHE A 441 -51.27 0.18 -3.93
CA PHE A 441 -51.69 -0.81 -2.95
C PHE A 441 -52.35 -2.05 -3.60
N TYR A 442 -53.30 -1.84 -4.53
CA TYR A 442 -53.99 -2.96 -5.19
C TYR A 442 -53.07 -3.73 -6.12
N LYS A 443 -52.21 -3.04 -6.87
CA LYS A 443 -51.29 -3.69 -7.80
C LYS A 443 -50.20 -4.50 -7.11
N ILE A 444 -49.72 -4.05 -5.95
CA ILE A 444 -48.82 -4.84 -5.10
C ILE A 444 -49.51 -6.14 -4.66
N ILE A 445 -50.80 -6.09 -4.31
CA ILE A 445 -51.58 -7.28 -3.96
C ILE A 445 -51.69 -8.25 -5.15
N GLU A 446 -52.01 -7.75 -6.34
CA GLU A 446 -52.09 -8.57 -7.57
C GLU A 446 -50.76 -9.26 -7.88
N ILE A 447 -49.64 -8.54 -7.76
CA ILE A 447 -48.29 -9.09 -7.96
C ILE A 447 -47.93 -10.13 -6.89
N SER A 448 -48.34 -9.90 -5.63
CA SER A 448 -48.09 -10.85 -4.55
C SER A 448 -48.84 -12.18 -4.75
N GLN A 449 -50.02 -12.14 -5.35
CA GLN A 449 -50.83 -13.32 -5.67
C GLN A 449 -50.23 -14.13 -6.83
N LEU A 450 -49.72 -13.46 -7.88
CA LEU A 450 -49.06 -14.10 -9.02
C LEU A 450 -47.83 -14.93 -8.61
N MET A 451 -47.21 -14.62 -7.47
CA MET A 451 -46.03 -15.31 -6.95
C MET A 451 -46.37 -16.55 -6.08
N GLY A 452 -47.65 -16.84 -5.85
CA GLY A 452 -48.08 -18.04 -5.11
C GLY A 452 -47.82 -18.00 -3.61
N ASN A 453 -47.65 -16.81 -3.02
CA ASN A 453 -47.56 -16.67 -1.56
C ASN A 453 -48.96 -16.72 -0.95
N ASP A 454 -49.15 -17.55 0.08
CA ASP A 454 -50.43 -17.67 0.80
C ASP A 454 -50.87 -16.30 1.34
N SER A 455 -52.05 -15.86 0.93
CA SER A 455 -52.60 -14.52 1.16
C SER A 455 -52.74 -14.16 2.65
N GLU A 456 -52.94 -15.15 3.52
CA GLU A 456 -53.01 -14.96 4.98
C GLU A 456 -51.68 -14.48 5.57
N ASN A 457 -50.55 -14.81 4.95
CA ASN A 457 -49.21 -14.44 5.42
C ASN A 457 -48.62 -13.19 4.76
N VAL A 458 -49.30 -12.57 3.79
CA VAL A 458 -48.75 -11.40 3.06
C VAL A 458 -49.53 -10.10 3.27
N LEU A 459 -50.87 -10.13 3.42
CA LEU A 459 -51.68 -8.94 3.71
C LEU A 459 -52.04 -8.84 5.21
N PRO A 460 -51.63 -7.79 5.95
CA PRO A 460 -52.06 -7.60 7.33
C PRO A 460 -53.59 -7.49 7.43
N PRO A 461 -54.21 -7.82 8.57
CA PRO A 461 -55.65 -7.64 8.73
C PRO A 461 -56.03 -6.16 8.61
N MET A 462 -57.27 -5.92 8.15
CA MET A 462 -57.79 -4.57 7.94
C MET A 462 -57.78 -3.73 9.22
N GLU A 463 -57.99 -4.38 10.37
CA GLU A 463 -58.01 -3.76 11.70
C GLU A 463 -56.66 -3.11 12.04
N ASP A 464 -55.54 -3.76 11.70
CA ASP A 464 -54.19 -3.22 11.93
C ASP A 464 -53.97 -1.90 11.19
N PHE A 465 -54.51 -1.75 9.98
CA PHE A 465 -54.41 -0.49 9.23
C PHE A 465 -55.27 0.62 9.82
N LEU A 466 -56.45 0.27 10.33
CA LEU A 466 -57.37 1.23 10.95
C LEU A 466 -56.85 1.73 12.31
N GLU A 467 -56.06 0.91 13.01
CA GLU A 467 -55.43 1.24 14.30
C GLU A 467 -54.02 1.84 14.16
N SER A 468 -53.45 1.83 12.95
CA SER A 468 -52.08 2.28 12.70
C SER A 468 -51.90 3.79 12.93
N VAL A 469 -50.93 4.14 13.78
CA VAL A 469 -50.53 5.54 14.02
C VAL A 469 -49.75 6.10 12.82
N GLU A 470 -49.13 5.24 12.02
CA GLU A 470 -48.31 5.63 10.88
C GLU A 470 -49.13 6.29 9.77
N LEU A 471 -50.41 5.93 9.58
CA LEU A 471 -51.30 6.49 8.56
C LEU A 471 -51.92 7.86 8.91
N GLY A 472 -51.63 8.41 10.08
CA GLY A 472 -52.10 9.74 10.49
C GLY A 472 -53.63 9.86 10.50
N ASP A 473 -54.17 10.85 9.78
CA ASP A 473 -55.61 11.12 9.72
C ASP A 473 -56.36 10.30 8.66
N LEU A 474 -55.66 9.55 7.79
CA LEU A 474 -56.28 8.75 6.72
C LEU A 474 -57.31 7.72 7.22
N PRO A 475 -57.06 6.97 8.32
CA PRO A 475 -58.03 6.01 8.84
C PRO A 475 -59.35 6.64 9.31
N GLN A 476 -59.38 7.95 9.61
CA GLN A 476 -60.58 8.66 10.05
C GLN A 476 -61.46 9.11 8.89
N GLN A 477 -60.97 9.03 7.65
CA GLN A 477 -61.66 9.50 6.46
C GLN A 477 -62.60 8.43 5.89
N LYS A 478 -63.88 8.76 5.76
CA LYS A 478 -64.91 7.86 5.20
C LYS A 478 -64.60 7.34 3.77
N PRO A 479 -64.03 8.14 2.84
CA PRO A 479 -63.68 7.66 1.51
C PRO A 479 -62.60 6.56 1.55
N PHE A 480 -61.59 6.72 2.41
CA PHE A 480 -60.54 5.73 2.63
C PHE A 480 -61.10 4.42 3.19
N GLN A 481 -61.93 4.48 4.24
CA GLN A 481 -62.55 3.28 4.82
C GLN A 481 -63.41 2.52 3.81
N TYR A 482 -64.13 3.25 2.94
CA TYR A 482 -64.96 2.64 1.90
C TYR A 482 -64.11 1.94 0.83
N LEU A 483 -63.09 2.61 0.29
CA LEU A 483 -62.19 2.01 -0.70
C LEU A 483 -61.39 0.85 -0.13
N LEU A 484 -60.88 0.97 1.10
CA LEU A 484 -60.15 -0.10 1.77
C LEU A 484 -61.06 -1.33 1.95
N LYS A 485 -62.30 -1.13 2.42
CA LYS A 485 -63.27 -2.23 2.58
C LYS A 485 -63.59 -2.89 1.24
N LEU A 486 -63.83 -2.08 0.22
CA LEU A 486 -64.06 -2.57 -1.14
C LEU A 486 -62.86 -3.37 -1.65
N THR A 487 -61.63 -2.91 -1.39
CA THR A 487 -60.41 -3.61 -1.77
C THR A 487 -60.31 -4.97 -1.09
N TYR A 488 -60.52 -5.04 0.23
CA TYR A 488 -60.51 -6.31 0.98
C TYR A 488 -61.63 -7.26 0.55
N GLU A 489 -62.81 -6.76 0.20
CA GLU A 489 -63.91 -7.56 -0.33
C GLU A 489 -63.56 -8.13 -1.72
N TYR A 490 -63.00 -7.31 -2.63
CA TYR A 490 -62.54 -7.76 -3.95
C TYR A 490 -61.39 -8.76 -3.85
N VAL A 491 -60.45 -8.52 -2.96
CA VAL A 491 -59.32 -9.41 -2.65
C VAL A 491 -59.85 -10.73 -2.10
N ALA A 492 -60.77 -10.72 -1.14
CA ALA A 492 -61.41 -11.92 -0.61
C ALA A 492 -62.19 -12.70 -1.68
N ASP A 493 -62.90 -12.02 -2.59
CA ASP A 493 -63.62 -12.66 -3.69
C ASP A 493 -62.68 -13.14 -4.81
N MET A 494 -61.53 -12.50 -5.02
CA MET A 494 -60.47 -12.98 -5.92
C MET A 494 -59.69 -14.18 -5.35
N PHE A 495 -59.59 -14.30 -4.02
CA PHE A 495 -59.00 -15.46 -3.35
C PHE A 495 -59.96 -16.64 -3.23
N LYS A 496 -61.26 -16.44 -3.43
CA LYS A 496 -62.21 -17.53 -3.70
C LYS A 496 -62.01 -18.01 -5.15
N GLN A 497 -61.12 -18.98 -5.35
CA GLN A 497 -61.14 -19.74 -6.60
C GLN A 497 -62.39 -20.63 -6.70
N PRO A 498 -62.82 -20.99 -7.93
CA PRO A 498 -64.17 -21.44 -8.26
C PRO A 498 -64.39 -22.93 -8.00
N ASP A 499 -64.24 -23.39 -6.76
CA ASP A 499 -64.61 -24.77 -6.37
C ASP A 499 -65.94 -24.84 -5.59
N ASP A 500 -66.57 -23.71 -5.27
CA ASP A 500 -67.84 -23.64 -4.52
C ASP A 500 -69.08 -23.31 -5.38
N MET A 501 -69.01 -23.44 -6.71
CA MET A 501 -70.16 -23.32 -7.62
C MET A 501 -70.48 -24.59 -8.41
N GLU A 502 -70.43 -25.76 -7.77
CA GLU A 502 -71.22 -26.91 -8.18
C GLU A 502 -72.09 -27.41 -7.01
N LEU A 503 -73.38 -27.06 -7.04
CA LEU A 503 -74.47 -27.82 -6.44
C LEU A 503 -75.75 -27.65 -7.29
#